data_AF-A0A8T2DFG0-F1
#
_entry.id   AF-A0A8T2DFG0-F1
#
_cell.length_a   1.000
_cell.length_b   1.000
_cell.length_c   1.000
_cell.angle_alpha   90.00
_cell.angle_beta   90.00
_cell.angle_gamma   90.00
#
_symmetry.space_group_name_H-M   'P 1'
#
loop_
_entity.id
_entity.type
_entity.pdbx_description
1 polymer ?
#
loop_
_entity_poly.entity_id
_entity_poly.type
_entity_poly.pdbx_seq_one_letter_code
_entity_poly.pdbx_strand_id
1 'polypeptide(L)'
;MNFGFLVGVFGVLILSHAAYSTIQYRGLLKIMEEEFSRPPINVILELIIGLALCMWAALTFPGKFLSIHPDSDENRAVSLPDNSDFMIFNHRGRLFPPEIDMKF
;
A
#
# COMPACT_ATOMS: atom_id res chain seq x y z
N MET A 1 -9.34 9.25 6.36
CA MET A 1 -7.94 8.75 6.45
C MET A 1 -7.93 7.31 5.98
N ASN A 2 -6.97 6.93 5.13
CA ASN A 2 -6.80 5.53 4.72
C ASN A 2 -6.49 4.69 5.97
N PHE A 3 -7.22 3.59 6.20
CA PHE A 3 -7.05 2.73 7.37
C PHE A 3 -5.60 2.21 7.48
N GLY A 4 -4.97 1.89 6.35
CA GLY A 4 -3.57 1.48 6.31
C GLY A 4 -2.60 2.57 6.82
N PHE A 5 -2.90 3.85 6.59
CA PHE A 5 -2.10 4.96 7.11
C PHE A 5 -2.16 5.05 8.64
N LEU A 6 -3.36 4.93 9.21
CA LEU A 6 -3.56 4.92 10.67
C LEU A 6 -2.79 3.76 11.33
N VAL A 7 -2.92 2.56 10.77
CA VAL A 7 -2.18 1.37 11.24
C VAL A 7 -0.67 1.60 11.18
N GLY A 8 -0.18 2.25 10.11
CA GLY A 8 1.23 2.60 9.96
C GLY A 8 1.73 3.56 11.04
N VAL A 9 0.95 4.61 11.37
CA VAL A 9 1.30 5.56 12.45
C VAL A 9 1.41 4.84 13.79
N PHE A 10 0.44 3.97 14.13
CA PHE A 10 0.52 3.17 15.35
C PHE A 10 1.70 2.20 15.34
N GLY A 11 1.99 1.56 14.21
CA GLY A 11 3.16 0.69 14.07
C GLY A 11 4.48 1.42 14.35
N VAL A 12 4.64 2.63 13.81
CA VAL A 12 5.85 3.46 14.06
C VAL A 12 5.94 3.91 15.52
N LEU A 13 4.82 4.27 16.14
CA LEU A 13 4.80 4.63 17.56
C LEU A 13 5.21 3.45 18.46
N ILE A 14 4.70 2.25 18.17
CA ILE A 14 5.07 1.01 18.89
C ILE A 14 6.55 0.69 18.70
N LEU A 15 7.07 0.79 17.47
CA LEU A 15 8.51 0.59 17.21
C LEU A 15 9.38 1.62 17.94
N SER A 16 8.95 2.88 17.99
CA SER A 16 9.64 3.93 18.72
C SER A 16 9.65 3.66 20.23
N HIS A 17 8.53 3.17 20.77
CA HIS A 17 8.41 2.78 22.17
C HIS A 17 9.30 1.58 22.52
N ALA A 18 9.34 0.55 21.66
CA ALA A 18 10.24 -0.60 21.83
C ALA A 18 11.73 -0.18 21.77
N ALA A 19 12.08 0.75 20.87
CA ALA A 19 13.43 1.30 20.78
C ALA A 19 13.81 2.08 22.05
N TYR A 20 12.92 2.96 22.53
CA TYR A 20 13.12 3.70 23.77
C TYR A 20 13.28 2.77 24.98
N SER A 21 12.41 1.76 25.10
CA SER A 21 12.45 0.76 26.17
C SER A 21 13.78 -0.01 26.19
N THR A 22 14.30 -0.36 25.01
CA THR A 22 15.60 -1.04 24.88
C THR A 22 16.76 -0.14 25.31
N ILE A 23 16.73 1.14 24.92
CA ILE A 23 17.74 2.13 25.33
C ILE A 23 17.71 2.33 26.84
N GLN A 24 16.52 2.48 27.42
CA GLN A 24 16.34 2.65 28.86
C GLN A 24 16.86 1.43 29.63
N TYR A 25 16.48 0.22 29.21
CA TYR A 25 16.95 -1.03 29.82
C TYR A 25 18.48 -1.16 29.76
N ARG A 26 19.08 -0.84 28.62
CA ARG A 26 20.54 -0.83 28.48
C ARG A 26 21.19 0.22 29.38
N GLY A 27 20.56 1.38 29.56
CA GLY A 27 21.00 2.41 30.50
C GLY A 27 21.00 1.92 31.95
N LEU A 28 19.95 1.20 32.35
CA LEU A 28 19.83 0.61 33.69
C LEU A 28 20.92 -0.43 33.95
N LEU A 29 21.15 -1.37 33.02
CA LEU A 29 22.21 -2.38 33.20
C LEU A 29 23.61 -1.77 33.35
N LYS A 30 23.89 -0.67 32.62
CA LYS A 30 25.16 0.05 32.77
C LYS A 30 25.34 0.63 34.18
N ILE A 31 24.26 1.11 34.81
CA ILE A 31 24.29 1.63 36.18
C ILE A 31 24.49 0.49 37.18
N MET A 32 23.93 -0.69 36.89
CA MET A 32 24.06 -1.88 37.73
C MET A 32 25.35 -2.67 37.49
N GLU A 33 26.25 -2.20 36.61
CA GLU A 33 27.46 -2.90 36.19
C GLU A 33 27.21 -4.31 35.62
N GLU A 34 26.00 -4.55 35.12
CA GLU A 34 25.60 -5.82 34.49
C GLU A 34 25.83 -5.79 32.97
N GLU A 35 26.21 -6.93 32.41
CA GLU A 35 26.42 -7.05 30.97
C GLU A 35 25.07 -7.16 30.22
N PHE A 36 24.93 -6.39 29.14
CA PHE A 36 23.76 -6.49 28.27
C PHE A 36 23.82 -7.75 27.42
N SER A 37 23.03 -8.77 27.78
CA SER A 37 22.89 -9.98 26.96
C SER A 37 21.79 -9.85 25.90
N ARG A 38 20.55 -9.56 26.33
CA ARG A 38 19.37 -9.43 25.46
C ARG A 38 18.33 -8.46 26.04
N PRO A 39 17.48 -7.85 25.19
CA PRO A 39 16.30 -7.13 25.66
C PRO A 39 15.30 -8.07 26.34
N PRO A 40 14.48 -7.56 27.27
CA PRO A 40 13.36 -8.29 27.85
C PRO A 40 12.39 -8.84 26.79
N ILE A 41 11.82 -10.02 27.03
CA ILE A 41 10.96 -10.74 26.07
C ILE A 41 9.73 -9.91 25.67
N ASN A 42 9.16 -9.14 26.60
CA ASN A 42 8.05 -8.22 26.32
C ASN A 42 8.42 -7.16 25.26
N VAL A 43 9.63 -6.59 25.32
CA VAL A 43 10.11 -5.59 24.34
C VAL A 43 10.36 -6.25 22.98
N ILE A 44 10.84 -7.50 22.97
CA ILE A 44 10.99 -8.28 21.73
C ILE A 44 9.63 -8.53 21.07
N LEU A 45 8.61 -8.91 21.84
CA LEU A 45 7.26 -9.09 21.32
C LEU A 45 6.68 -7.77 20.78
N GLU A 46 6.88 -6.67 21.51
CA GLU A 46 6.46 -5.34 21.08
C GLU A 46 7.11 -4.93 19.75
N LEU A 47 8.41 -5.18 19.61
CA LEU A 47 9.16 -4.94 18.38
C LEU A 47 8.60 -5.74 17.21
N ILE A 48 8.33 -7.04 17.41
CA ILE A 48 7.78 -7.92 16.35
C ILE A 48 6.39 -7.45 15.93
N ILE A 49 5.53 -7.09 16.89
CA ILE A 49 4.18 -6.59 16.60
C ILE A 49 4.26 -5.26 15.85
N GLY A 50 5.09 -4.31 16.30
CA GLY A 50 5.29 -3.02 15.63
C GLY A 50 5.80 -3.20 14.19
N LEU A 51 6.76 -4.11 13.98
CA LEU A 51 7.28 -4.43 12.66
C LEU A 51 6.20 -5.03 11.74
N ALA A 52 5.41 -5.98 12.24
CA ALA A 52 4.33 -6.59 11.48
C ALA A 52 3.27 -5.56 11.05
N LEU A 53 2.89 -4.65 11.95
CA LEU A 53 1.94 -3.57 11.65
C LEU A 53 2.50 -2.61 10.59
N CYS A 54 3.78 -2.24 10.69
CA CYS A 54 4.43 -1.39 9.69
C CYS A 54 4.51 -2.07 8.31
N MET A 55 4.86 -3.37 8.25
CA MET A 55 4.87 -4.11 6.99
C MET A 55 3.46 -4.20 6.39
N TRP A 56 2.45 -4.49 7.20
CA TRP A 56 1.06 -4.52 6.75
C TRP A 56 0.62 -3.17 6.17
N ALA A 57 0.90 -2.08 6.90
CA ALA A 57 0.60 -0.73 6.46
C ALA A 57 1.32 -0.39 5.16
N ALA A 58 2.60 -0.76 5.01
CA ALA A 58 3.37 -0.52 3.79
C ALA A 58 2.83 -1.26 2.56
N LEU A 59 2.09 -2.37 2.75
CA LEU A 59 1.45 -3.10 1.66
C LEU A 59 0.05 -2.58 1.31
N THR A 60 -0.68 -2.02 2.29
CA THR A 60 -2.06 -1.53 2.09
C THR A 60 -2.16 -0.02 1.88
N PHE A 61 -1.13 0.73 2.27
CA PHE A 61 -1.06 2.18 2.06
C PHE A 61 -0.83 2.58 0.59
N PRO A 62 0.04 1.92 -0.19
CA PRO A 62 0.19 2.21 -1.61
C PRO A 62 -1.16 2.06 -2.31
N GLY A 63 -1.41 2.93 -3.29
CA GLY A 63 -2.65 2.88 -4.07
C GLY A 63 -2.83 1.55 -4.83
N LYS A 64 -3.96 1.46 -5.53
CA LYS A 64 -4.23 0.30 -6.38
C LYS A 64 -3.22 0.23 -7.52
N PHE A 65 -2.85 -0.98 -7.92
CA PHE A 65 -2.13 -1.18 -9.17
C PHE A 65 -2.99 -0.70 -10.33
N LEU A 66 -2.39 0.08 -11.22
CA LEU A 66 -3.02 0.50 -12.46
C LEU A 66 -2.76 -0.56 -13.54
N SER A 67 -3.75 -0.74 -14.42
CA SER A 67 -3.57 -1.58 -15.59
C SER A 67 -2.46 -1.02 -16.49
N ILE A 68 -1.69 -1.89 -17.15
CA ILE A 68 -0.76 -1.50 -18.21
C ILE A 68 -1.41 -1.56 -19.60
N HIS A 69 -2.58 -2.19 -19.70
CA HIS A 69 -3.26 -2.37 -20.96
C HIS A 69 -3.91 -1.04 -21.38
N PRO A 70 -3.63 -0.52 -22.59
CA PRO A 70 -4.16 0.78 -23.03
C PRO A 70 -5.68 0.78 -23.21
N ASP A 71 -6.28 -0.38 -23.50
CA ASP A 71 -7.73 -0.51 -23.68
C ASP A 71 -8.49 -0.93 -22.40
N SER A 72 -7.80 -1.02 -21.26
CA SER A 72 -8.52 -1.23 -19.99
C SER A 72 -9.37 -0.02 -19.65
N ASP A 73 -10.53 -0.24 -19.02
CA ASP A 73 -11.48 0.82 -18.66
C ASP A 73 -10.84 2.03 -17.95
N GLU A 74 -9.81 1.81 -17.11
CA GLU A 74 -9.11 2.88 -16.39
C GLU A 74 -8.17 3.73 -17.27
N ASN A 75 -7.67 3.17 -18.39
CA ASN A 75 -6.67 3.78 -19.26
C ASN A 75 -7.20 4.17 -20.63
N ARG A 76 -8.44 3.80 -20.95
CA ARG A 76 -9.00 3.95 -22.28
C ARG A 76 -9.17 5.43 -22.62
N ALA A 77 -8.18 6.01 -23.30
CA ALA A 77 -8.20 7.39 -23.79
C ALA A 77 -9.37 7.69 -24.74
N VAL A 78 -10.04 6.64 -25.22
CA VAL A 78 -11.20 6.66 -26.12
C VAL A 78 -12.52 7.01 -25.41
N SER A 79 -12.50 7.27 -24.09
CA SER A 79 -13.65 7.87 -23.37
C SER A 79 -13.67 9.40 -23.43
N LEU A 80 -12.96 10.01 -24.37
CA LEU A 80 -13.32 11.36 -24.81
C LEU A 80 -14.75 11.28 -25.38
N PRO A 81 -15.61 12.29 -25.17
CA PRO A 81 -16.91 12.30 -25.83
C PRO A 81 -16.65 12.13 -27.31
N ASP A 82 -17.13 11.03 -27.88
CA ASP A 82 -17.10 10.85 -29.32
C ASP A 82 -17.72 12.12 -29.88
N ASN A 83 -16.99 12.83 -30.73
CA ASN A 83 -17.46 14.03 -31.40
C ASN A 83 -18.48 13.56 -32.44
N SER A 84 -19.62 13.12 -31.92
CA SER A 84 -20.73 12.44 -32.60
C SER A 84 -21.30 13.30 -33.71
N ASP A 85 -21.22 14.62 -33.55
CA ASP A 85 -21.56 15.62 -34.57
C ASP A 85 -20.69 15.52 -35.84
N PHE A 86 -19.50 14.91 -35.77
CA PHE A 86 -18.53 14.77 -36.86
C PHE A 86 -18.23 13.31 -37.22
N MET A 87 -19.12 12.37 -36.90
CA MET A 87 -18.89 10.95 -37.15
C MET A 87 -18.90 10.64 -38.65
N ILE A 88 -17.85 9.97 -39.14
CA ILE A 88 -17.69 9.57 -40.55
C ILE A 88 -17.77 8.04 -40.64
N PHE A 89 -18.71 7.52 -41.45
CA PHE A 89 -18.91 6.08 -41.60
C PHE A 89 -17.97 5.40 -42.62
N ASN A 90 -17.22 6.19 -43.40
CA ASN A 90 -16.25 5.67 -44.36
C ASN A 90 -14.90 5.38 -43.68
N HIS A 91 -14.81 4.24 -43.00
CA HIS A 91 -13.65 3.81 -42.23
C HIS A 91 -13.43 2.30 -42.38
N ARG A 92 -12.24 1.83 -42.00
CA ARG A 92 -11.85 0.40 -42.14
C ARG A 92 -12.70 -0.54 -41.29
N GLY A 93 -13.35 -0.04 -40.23
CA GLY A 93 -14.30 -0.77 -39.41
C GLY A 93 -15.47 -1.38 -40.21
N ARG A 94 -15.84 -0.76 -41.34
CA ARG A 94 -16.90 -1.27 -42.24
C ARG A 94 -16.63 -2.68 -42.80
N LEU A 95 -15.37 -3.12 -42.83
CA LEU A 95 -15.00 -4.45 -43.34
C LEU A 95 -15.22 -5.56 -42.31
N PHE A 96 -15.40 -5.20 -41.05
CA PHE A 96 -15.63 -6.16 -39.97
C PHE A 96 -17.15 -6.33 -39.75
N PRO A 97 -17.61 -7.53 -39.41
CA PRO A 97 -18.99 -7.72 -38.99
C PRO A 97 -19.26 -6.87 -37.74
N PRO A 98 -20.49 -6.34 -37.57
CA PRO A 98 -20.83 -5.56 -36.38
C PRO A 98 -20.62 -6.43 -35.14
N GLU A 99 -19.73 -5.99 -34.25
CA GLU A 99 -19.48 -6.64 -32.98
C GLU A 99 -20.63 -6.29 -32.02
N ILE A 100 -21.56 -7.23 -31.84
CA ILE A 100 -22.67 -7.09 -30.90
C ILE A 100 -22.18 -7.62 -29.54
N ASP A 101 -21.39 -6.81 -28.83
CA ASP A 101 -21.07 -7.11 -27.44
C ASP A 101 -22.29 -6.80 -26.56
N MET A 102 -23.20 -7.78 -26.41
CA MET A 102 -24.26 -7.69 -25.40
C MET A 102 -23.64 -7.98 -24.03
N LYS A 103 -23.16 -6.94 -23.36
CA LYS A 103 -22.93 -7.00 -21.91
C LYS A 103 -24.29 -7.08 -21.21
N PHE A 104 -24.70 -8.29 -20.84
CA PHE A 104 -25.79 -8.54 -19.88
C PHE A 104 -25.30 -8.34 -18.45
#